data_AF-A0A0M2LYH4-F1
#
_entry.id   AF-A0A0M2LYH4-F1
#
_cell.length_a   1.000
_cell.length_b   1.000
_cell.length_c   1.000
_cell.angle_alpha   90.00
_cell.angle_beta   90.00
_cell.angle_gamma   90.00
#
_symmetry.space_group_name_H-M   'P 1'
#
loop_
_entity.id
_entity.type
_entity.pdbx_description
1 polymer ?
#
loop_
_entity_poly.entity_id
_entity_poly.type
_entity_poly.pdbx_seq_one_letter_code
_entity_poly.pdbx_strand_id
1 'polypeptide(L)'
;MACRCLWLAIIGAILAILLVPQEAKANAFCQADQPTLDFGSALTARGTINWTCTNFDPTPVAFTLCAAIGTPSYPGTPQQPKMIGSSPIFLDFNVYVDSAGNELWDSSTLLTANVAIAANGRTSGTFTYYGRIPPGQAAPPGSYSAFFYNTLIGILTTGTSICQRNAPDFSGIDVTLSVRATLIEACTLGTIGDIDFGELAGFRDQIDAAGSVQLVCPPNRGWTLSFDGGRHAAGTERRMQDADGNLVPYRLYRDAARTDTFAIDGSVTGAGTGAAQTVPVYGPVEIGALPPVGQYSDFVVVTLGF
;
A
#
# COMPACT_ATOMS: atom_id res chain seq x y z
N MET A 1 16.06 73.48 45.91
CA MET A 1 16.28 72.71 44.66
C MET A 1 16.75 71.27 44.86
N ALA A 2 16.93 70.75 46.09
CA ALA A 2 17.42 69.38 46.32
C ALA A 2 16.36 68.26 46.26
N CYS A 3 15.05 68.58 46.35
CA CYS A 3 13.98 67.57 46.43
C CYS A 3 13.60 66.95 45.07
N ARG A 4 13.86 67.63 43.94
CA ARG A 4 13.52 67.15 42.58
C ARG A 4 14.52 66.13 42.01
N CYS A 5 15.79 66.16 42.43
CA CYS A 5 16.79 65.18 41.99
C CYS A 5 16.58 63.79 42.61
N LEU A 6 16.05 63.73 43.84
CA LEU A 6 15.80 62.45 44.52
C LEU A 6 14.66 61.66 43.85
N TRP A 7 13.61 62.34 43.41
CA TRP A 7 12.48 61.71 42.70
C TRP A 7 12.83 61.18 41.31
N LEU A 8 13.69 61.88 40.57
CA LEU A 8 14.17 61.43 39.25
C LEU A 8 15.09 60.20 39.35
N ALA A 9 15.91 60.12 40.41
CA ALA A 9 16.75 58.94 40.67
C ALA A 9 15.93 57.71 41.05
N ILE A 10 14.85 57.89 41.83
CA ILE A 10 13.94 56.79 42.22
C ILE A 10 13.15 56.27 41.02
N ILE A 11 12.63 57.17 40.16
CA ILE A 11 11.89 56.77 38.95
C ILE A 11 12.83 56.07 37.95
N GLY A 12 14.07 56.54 37.80
CA GLY A 12 15.09 55.89 36.95
C GLY A 12 15.46 54.48 37.44
N ALA A 13 15.57 54.27 38.76
CA ALA A 13 15.84 52.96 39.34
C ALA A 13 14.66 51.98 39.18
N ILE A 14 13.42 52.46 39.29
CA ILE A 14 12.21 51.64 39.09
C ILE A 14 12.03 51.28 37.60
N LEU A 15 12.32 52.20 36.67
CA LEU A 15 12.29 51.91 35.24
C LEU A 15 13.38 50.89 34.82
N ALA A 16 14.56 50.95 35.45
CA ALA A 16 15.65 50.00 35.18
C ALA A 16 15.36 48.57 35.68
N ILE A 17 14.58 48.42 36.76
CA ILE A 17 14.12 47.11 37.26
C ILE A 17 13.05 46.49 36.34
N LEU A 18 12.27 47.31 35.63
CA LEU A 18 11.26 46.86 34.66
C LEU A 18 11.82 46.48 33.28
N LEU A 19 13.11 46.75 33.03
CA LEU A 19 13.80 46.48 31.76
C LEU A 19 14.81 45.32 31.86
N VAL A 20 14.80 44.55 32.94
CA VAL A 20 15.58 43.30 33.01
C VAL A 20 14.89 42.29 32.07
N PRO A 21 15.55 41.81 31.00
CA PRO A 21 14.99 40.77 30.16
C PRO A 21 14.74 39.55 31.05
N GLN A 22 13.47 39.13 31.15
CA GLN A 22 13.15 37.88 31.84
C GLN A 22 13.75 36.73 31.03
N GLU A 23 14.47 35.83 31.70
CA GLU A 23 14.98 34.61 31.08
C GLU A 23 13.77 33.80 30.56
N ALA A 24 13.66 33.66 29.23
CA ALA A 24 12.69 32.77 28.63
C ALA A 24 13.13 31.33 28.92
N LYS A 25 12.51 30.71 29.93
CA LYS A 25 12.74 29.34 30.34
C LYS A 25 11.85 28.41 29.51
N ALA A 26 12.40 27.82 28.45
CA ALA A 26 11.84 26.60 27.86
C ALA A 26 12.75 25.47 28.32
N ASN A 27 12.40 24.82 29.43
CA ASN A 27 13.35 23.96 30.13
C ASN A 27 13.36 22.51 29.61
N ALA A 28 12.26 22.06 29.00
CA ALA A 28 12.20 20.80 28.28
C ALA A 28 11.91 21.06 26.79
N PHE A 29 12.79 20.58 25.93
CA PHE A 29 12.67 20.74 24.49
C PHE A 29 12.66 19.38 23.81
N CYS A 30 11.60 19.11 23.05
CA CYS A 30 11.51 17.93 22.21
C CYS A 30 11.88 18.28 20.76
N GLN A 31 12.32 17.26 20.02
CA GLN A 31 12.51 17.27 18.57
C GLN A 31 11.88 16.00 18.01
N ALA A 32 11.49 16.03 16.74
CA ALA A 32 11.00 14.85 16.04
C ALA A 32 11.43 14.84 14.57
N ASP A 33 11.48 13.64 13.99
CA ASP A 33 11.68 13.45 12.56
C ASP A 33 10.42 13.80 11.74
N GLN A 34 10.60 13.96 10.43
CA GLN A 34 9.45 14.09 9.52
C GLN A 34 8.89 12.70 9.24
N PRO A 35 7.63 12.42 9.63
CA PRO A 35 7.08 11.08 9.52
C PRO A 35 6.65 10.73 8.10
N THR A 36 6.77 9.45 7.76
CA THR A 36 6.33 8.88 6.49
C THR A 36 5.44 7.65 6.70
N LEU A 37 4.45 7.50 5.82
CA LEU A 37 3.61 6.31 5.70
C LEU A 37 3.67 5.81 4.26
N ASP A 38 4.42 4.75 4.02
CA ASP A 38 4.60 4.18 2.69
C ASP A 38 3.92 2.81 2.60
N PHE A 39 2.91 2.72 1.74
CA PHE A 39 2.18 1.49 1.46
C PHE A 39 2.90 0.60 0.45
N GLY A 40 3.82 1.13 -0.37
CA GLY A 40 4.26 0.44 -1.58
C GLY A 40 3.05 -0.04 -2.38
N SER A 41 2.99 -1.34 -2.67
CA SER A 41 1.84 -2.00 -3.33
C SER A 41 0.88 -2.73 -2.38
N ALA A 42 1.07 -2.60 -1.06
CA ALA A 42 0.24 -3.27 -0.06
C ALA A 42 -0.99 -2.44 0.35
N LEU A 43 -2.00 -3.09 0.91
CA LEU A 43 -3.19 -2.42 1.47
C LEU A 43 -2.97 -1.89 2.89
N THR A 44 -1.85 -2.21 3.53
CA THR A 44 -1.54 -1.81 4.90
C THR A 44 -0.10 -1.35 5.02
N ALA A 45 0.13 -0.32 5.83
CA ALA A 45 1.45 0.23 6.12
C ALA A 45 1.61 0.53 7.61
N ARG A 46 2.86 0.61 8.07
CA ARG A 46 3.20 1.08 9.41
C ARG A 46 4.12 2.28 9.29
N GLY A 47 3.80 3.36 10.00
CA GLY A 47 4.65 4.52 10.11
C GLY A 47 5.06 4.80 11.55
N THR A 48 6.10 5.61 11.71
CA THR A 48 6.61 6.03 13.01
C THR A 48 6.93 7.52 13.04
N ILE A 49 6.81 8.12 14.22
CA ILE A 49 7.40 9.42 14.55
C ILE A 49 8.41 9.16 15.66
N ASN A 50 9.69 9.34 15.37
CA ASN A 50 10.74 9.25 16.37
C ASN A 50 10.94 10.62 17.00
N TRP A 51 10.87 10.68 18.32
CA TRP A 51 11.03 11.91 19.07
C TRP A 51 12.17 11.78 20.07
N THR A 52 12.75 12.92 20.42
CA THR A 52 13.76 13.01 21.46
C THR A 52 13.57 14.29 22.25
N CYS A 53 13.50 14.16 23.57
CA CYS A 53 13.32 15.27 24.48
C CYS A 53 14.55 15.44 25.36
N THR A 54 14.98 16.68 25.52
CA THR A 54 16.11 17.09 26.37
C THR A 54 15.59 17.97 27.48
N ASN A 55 16.00 17.68 28.71
CA ASN A 55 15.76 18.51 29.88
C ASN A 55 17.03 19.29 30.19
N PHE A 56 16.92 20.61 30.23
CA PHE A 56 18.03 21.51 30.59
C PHE A 56 17.97 21.95 32.06
N ASP A 57 16.95 21.53 32.82
CA ASP A 57 16.84 21.84 34.23
C ASP A 57 17.69 20.92 35.11
N PRO A 58 18.17 21.43 36.27
CA PRO A 58 18.84 20.63 37.28
C PRO A 58 17.88 19.72 38.06
N THR A 59 16.58 19.76 37.77
CA THR A 59 15.56 18.91 38.36
C THR A 59 14.98 17.96 37.31
N PRO A 60 14.68 16.70 37.67
CA PRO A 60 13.96 15.80 36.77
C PRO A 60 12.57 16.34 36.40
N VAL A 61 12.13 16.06 35.18
CA VAL A 61 10.80 16.44 34.67
C VAL A 61 10.04 15.21 34.18
N ALA A 62 8.72 15.21 34.35
CA ALA A 62 7.85 14.17 33.83
C ALA A 62 6.57 14.78 33.24
N PHE A 63 6.18 14.31 32.07
CA PHE A 63 5.00 14.77 31.34
C PHE A 63 4.49 13.69 30.38
N THR A 64 3.26 13.83 29.89
CA THR A 64 2.72 12.98 28.84
C THR A 64 2.86 13.69 27.50
N LEU A 65 3.72 13.16 26.63
CA LEU A 65 3.83 13.60 25.24
C LEU A 65 2.64 13.06 24.45
N CYS A 66 2.14 13.84 23.50
CA CYS A 66 1.07 13.43 22.60
C CYS A 66 1.41 13.73 21.14
N ALA A 67 0.79 12.99 20.23
CA ALA A 67 0.72 13.33 18.81
C ALA A 67 -0.73 13.42 18.33
N ALA A 68 -1.11 14.59 17.81
CA ALA A 68 -2.39 14.82 17.16
C ALA A 68 -2.19 14.88 15.64
N ILE A 69 -3.03 14.18 14.89
CA ILE A 69 -2.95 14.18 13.44
C ILE A 69 -3.25 15.59 12.89
N GLY A 70 -2.52 15.97 11.85
CA GLY A 70 -2.68 17.26 11.20
C GLY A 70 -3.89 17.36 10.27
N THR A 71 -3.95 18.45 9.52
CA THR A 71 -4.95 18.67 8.47
C THR A 71 -4.54 17.93 7.19
N PRO A 72 -5.38 17.05 6.63
CA PRO A 72 -5.05 16.37 5.39
C PRO A 72 -4.98 17.34 4.20
N SER A 73 -4.13 17.01 3.22
CA SER A 73 -4.13 17.63 1.91
C SER A 73 -5.48 17.44 1.23
N TYR A 74 -5.87 18.40 0.39
CA TYR A 74 -7.03 18.22 -0.47
C TYR A 74 -6.82 17.04 -1.45
N PRO A 75 -7.85 16.24 -1.77
CA PRO A 75 -9.17 16.19 -1.13
C PRO A 75 -9.19 15.27 0.09
N GLY A 76 -10.17 15.46 0.98
CA GLY A 76 -10.43 14.56 2.10
C GLY A 76 -10.57 15.28 3.44
N THR A 77 -10.87 14.50 4.46
CA THR A 77 -10.98 14.93 5.86
C THR A 77 -10.14 14.01 6.74
N PRO A 78 -9.81 14.37 8.00
CA PRO A 78 -9.07 13.46 8.88
C PRO A 78 -9.73 12.08 9.04
N GLN A 79 -11.07 12.02 9.01
CA GLN A 79 -11.85 10.77 9.09
C GLN A 79 -11.90 10.00 7.78
N GLN A 80 -11.66 10.65 6.64
CA GLN A 80 -11.63 10.02 5.32
C GLN A 80 -10.66 10.78 4.39
N PRO A 81 -9.35 10.65 4.61
CA PRO A 81 -8.33 11.29 3.79
C PRO A 81 -8.23 10.58 2.43
N LYS A 82 -7.74 11.30 1.41
CA LYS A 82 -7.55 10.74 0.07
C LYS A 82 -6.15 11.04 -0.45
N MET A 83 -5.56 10.07 -1.13
CA MET A 83 -4.35 10.27 -1.92
C MET A 83 -4.71 10.68 -3.34
N ILE A 84 -3.90 11.56 -3.94
CA ILE A 84 -4.05 12.02 -5.32
C ILE A 84 -3.05 11.29 -6.25
N GLY A 85 -3.54 10.81 -7.39
CA GLY A 85 -2.74 10.29 -8.50
C GLY A 85 -2.58 11.27 -9.69
N SER A 86 -2.03 10.79 -10.81
CA SER A 86 -1.87 11.56 -12.05
C SER A 86 -3.19 11.64 -12.83
N SER A 87 -3.80 12.83 -12.93
CA SER A 87 -5.22 13.08 -13.28
C SER A 87 -6.11 12.92 -12.03
N PRO A 88 -7.10 13.80 -11.73
CA PRO A 88 -7.79 13.82 -10.44
C PRO A 88 -8.61 12.55 -10.24
N ILE A 89 -7.92 11.53 -9.73
CA ILE A 89 -8.42 10.24 -9.30
C ILE A 89 -7.83 10.02 -7.92
N PHE A 90 -8.68 9.54 -7.03
CA PHE A 90 -8.41 9.53 -5.60
C PHE A 90 -8.41 8.11 -5.09
N LEU A 91 -7.51 7.85 -4.15
CA LEU A 91 -7.45 6.58 -3.41
C LEU A 91 -7.72 6.88 -1.93
N ASP A 92 -8.79 6.29 -1.41
CA ASP A 92 -9.18 6.42 -0.02
C ASP A 92 -8.23 5.60 0.85
N PHE A 93 -7.90 6.16 2.01
CA PHE A 93 -7.16 5.46 3.05
C PHE A 93 -7.57 6.00 4.41
N ASN A 94 -7.14 5.34 5.48
CA ASN A 94 -7.25 5.84 6.83
C ASN A 94 -5.96 5.56 7.61
N VAL A 95 -5.74 6.34 8.66
CA VAL A 95 -4.64 6.14 9.61
C VAL A 95 -5.22 5.80 10.97
N TYR A 96 -4.63 4.83 11.65
CA TYR A 96 -5.11 4.24 12.90
C TYR A 96 -4.01 4.28 13.96
N VAL A 97 -4.41 4.39 15.22
CA VAL A 97 -3.49 4.33 16.36
C VAL A 97 -3.17 2.89 16.78
N ASP A 98 -3.99 1.92 16.36
CA ASP A 98 -3.83 0.51 16.65
C ASP A 98 -3.58 -0.34 15.39
N SER A 99 -2.96 -1.49 15.58
CA SER A 99 -2.61 -2.39 14.47
C SER A 99 -3.82 -3.14 13.89
N ALA A 100 -4.91 -3.31 14.66
CA ALA A 100 -6.12 -3.97 14.18
C ALA A 100 -6.96 -3.05 13.28
N GLY A 101 -6.77 -1.73 13.36
CA GLY A 101 -7.50 -0.74 12.58
C GLY A 101 -8.90 -0.46 13.13
N ASN A 102 -9.05 -0.48 14.46
CA ASN A 102 -10.32 -0.23 15.12
C ASN A 102 -10.48 1.25 15.51
N GLU A 103 -9.38 1.94 15.78
CA GLU A 103 -9.35 3.29 16.32
C GLU A 103 -8.63 4.24 15.36
N LEU A 104 -9.42 5.13 14.74
CA LEU A 104 -8.92 6.11 13.79
C LEU A 104 -8.03 7.14 14.49
N TRP A 105 -6.88 7.43 13.90
CA TRP A 105 -6.08 8.58 14.30
C TRP A 105 -6.69 9.83 13.68
N ASP A 106 -7.61 10.46 14.41
CA ASP A 106 -8.32 11.67 14.01
C ASP A 106 -8.17 12.79 15.06
N SER A 107 -8.95 13.87 14.95
CA SER A 107 -8.88 15.00 15.88
C SER A 107 -9.28 14.67 17.33
N SER A 108 -9.95 13.54 17.56
CA SER A 108 -10.43 13.10 18.87
C SER A 108 -9.53 12.04 19.52
N THR A 109 -8.62 11.44 18.75
CA THR A 109 -7.76 10.33 19.19
C THR A 109 -6.30 10.75 19.15
N LEU A 110 -5.58 10.53 20.25
CA LEU A 110 -4.17 10.94 20.38
C LEU A 110 -3.28 9.72 20.58
N LEU A 111 -2.12 9.72 19.93
CA LEU A 111 -1.02 8.86 20.37
C LEU A 111 -0.40 9.50 21.61
N THR A 112 -0.14 8.73 22.66
CA THR A 112 0.40 9.25 23.93
C THR A 112 1.59 8.43 24.42
N ALA A 113 2.53 9.10 25.08
CA ALA A 113 3.70 8.49 25.68
C ALA A 113 4.03 9.19 26.99
N ASN A 114 4.18 8.43 28.08
CA ASN A 114 4.66 8.98 29.34
C ASN A 114 6.18 9.15 29.28
N VAL A 115 6.65 10.37 29.48
CA VAL A 115 8.05 10.76 29.35
C VAL A 115 8.55 11.21 30.72
N ALA A 116 9.63 10.60 31.18
CA ALA A 116 10.39 11.04 32.35
C ALA A 116 11.84 11.28 31.94
N ILE A 117 12.37 12.46 32.28
CA ILE A 117 13.71 12.90 31.91
C ILE A 117 14.45 13.29 33.19
N ALA A 118 15.64 12.72 33.40
CA ALA A 118 16.51 13.12 34.50
C ALA A 118 16.95 14.59 34.37
N ALA A 119 17.45 15.17 35.46
CA ALA A 119 18.10 16.47 35.44
C ALA A 119 19.23 16.52 34.41
N ASN A 120 19.27 17.55 33.57
CA ASN A 120 20.23 17.70 32.46
C ASN A 120 20.28 16.47 31.51
N GLY A 121 19.20 15.70 31.45
CA GLY A 121 19.13 14.43 30.74
C GLY A 121 18.47 14.53 29.37
N ARG A 122 18.52 13.42 28.63
CA ARG A 122 17.85 13.24 27.34
C ARG A 122 17.16 11.89 27.32
N THR A 123 16.00 11.82 26.68
CA THR A 123 15.27 10.57 26.46
C THR A 123 14.63 10.57 25.07
N SER A 124 14.44 9.39 24.49
CA SER A 124 13.86 9.21 23.17
C SER A 124 12.78 8.13 23.19
N GLY A 125 11.94 8.17 22.17
CA GLY A 125 10.92 7.16 21.95
C GLY A 125 10.26 7.33 20.60
N THR A 126 9.20 6.57 20.39
CA THR A 126 8.55 6.47 19.09
C THR A 126 7.04 6.39 19.25
N PHE A 127 6.31 7.21 18.48
CA PHE A 127 4.89 6.97 18.22
C PHE A 127 4.77 6.05 17.00
N THR A 128 3.93 5.01 17.08
CA THR A 128 3.63 4.13 15.96
C THR A 128 2.18 4.35 15.54
N TYR A 129 1.93 4.36 14.23
CA TYR A 129 0.60 4.44 13.62
C TYR A 129 0.52 3.55 12.38
N TYR A 130 -0.69 3.26 11.95
CA TYR A 130 -0.97 2.23 10.95
C TYR A 130 -1.88 2.77 9.85
N GLY A 131 -1.46 2.60 8.60
CA GLY A 131 -2.24 2.96 7.42
C GLY A 131 -3.03 1.79 6.88
N ARG A 132 -4.25 2.02 6.40
CA ARG A 132 -5.03 1.03 5.65
C ARG A 132 -5.70 1.65 4.42
N ILE A 133 -5.62 0.97 3.29
CA ILE A 133 -6.33 1.27 2.04
C ILE A 133 -7.48 0.25 1.93
N PRO A 134 -8.75 0.68 1.90
CA PRO A 134 -9.87 -0.21 1.62
C PRO A 134 -9.69 -0.94 0.27
N PRO A 135 -9.89 -2.28 0.21
CA PRO A 135 -9.80 -3.03 -1.04
C PRO A 135 -10.97 -2.71 -1.99
N GLY A 136 -10.81 -3.00 -3.28
CA GLY A 136 -11.89 -2.90 -4.28
C GLY A 136 -12.17 -1.49 -4.81
N GLN A 137 -11.30 -0.52 -4.52
CA GLN A 137 -11.43 0.84 -5.06
C GLN A 137 -11.12 0.89 -6.55
N ALA A 138 -11.93 1.63 -7.31
CA ALA A 138 -11.70 1.89 -8.73
C ALA A 138 -10.69 3.04 -8.90
N ALA A 139 -9.41 2.73 -8.75
CA ALA A 139 -8.29 3.65 -8.98
C ALA A 139 -7.38 3.06 -10.06
N PRO A 140 -6.96 3.81 -11.10
CA PRO A 140 -6.00 3.31 -12.06
C PRO A 140 -4.63 3.16 -11.40
N PRO A 141 -3.81 2.25 -11.89
CA PRO A 141 -2.45 2.13 -11.42
C PRO A 141 -1.61 3.39 -11.66
N GLY A 142 -0.64 3.58 -10.78
CA GLY A 142 0.15 4.79 -10.69
C GLY A 142 0.58 5.09 -9.27
N SER A 143 1.28 6.21 -9.12
CA SER A 143 1.72 6.71 -7.82
C SER A 143 0.69 7.65 -7.23
N TYR A 144 0.38 7.42 -5.96
CA TYR A 144 -0.58 8.16 -5.16
C TYR A 144 0.13 8.82 -3.98
N SER A 145 -0.24 10.05 -3.65
CA SER A 145 0.33 10.75 -2.50
C SER A 145 -0.68 11.62 -1.75
N ALA A 146 -0.48 11.76 -0.45
CA ALA A 146 -1.21 12.69 0.41
C ALA A 146 -0.26 13.25 1.49
N PHE A 147 -0.70 14.31 2.16
CA PHE A 147 0.01 14.89 3.30
C PHE A 147 -0.95 15.14 4.46
N PHE A 148 -0.47 15.09 5.69
CA PHE A 148 -1.13 15.75 6.82
C PHE A 148 -0.23 16.87 7.33
N TYR A 149 -0.64 18.10 7.07
CA TYR A 149 0.06 19.31 7.49
C TYR A 149 -0.24 19.64 8.95
N ASN A 150 0.72 20.20 9.67
CA ASN A 150 0.55 20.60 11.08
C ASN A 150 0.18 19.42 12.00
N THR A 151 0.77 18.24 11.77
CA THR A 151 0.69 17.14 12.73
C THR A 151 1.48 17.56 13.96
N LEU A 152 0.79 17.73 15.08
CA LEU A 152 1.35 18.34 16.29
C LEU A 152 1.91 17.26 17.20
N ILE A 153 3.17 17.42 17.57
CA ILE A 153 3.77 16.74 18.72
C ILE A 153 3.79 17.74 19.86
N GLY A 154 2.94 17.47 20.85
CA GLY A 154 2.64 18.39 21.94
C GLY A 154 2.70 17.70 23.29
N ILE A 155 2.09 18.35 24.26
CA ILE A 155 1.92 17.85 25.62
C ILE A 155 0.44 17.65 25.93
N LEU A 156 0.13 16.56 26.61
CA LEU A 156 -1.20 16.28 27.13
C LEU A 156 -1.19 16.61 28.63
N THR A 157 -1.90 17.66 29.03
CA THR A 157 -2.00 18.05 30.43
C THR A 157 -3.15 17.33 31.12
N THR A 158 -2.97 17.03 32.41
CA THR A 158 -3.96 16.34 33.23
C THR A 158 -5.31 17.06 33.19
N GLY A 159 -6.38 16.31 32.87
CA GLY A 159 -7.73 16.85 32.76
C GLY A 159 -8.09 17.42 31.38
N THR A 160 -7.20 17.31 30.40
CA THR A 160 -7.48 17.65 29.00
C THR A 160 -7.44 16.43 28.10
N SER A 161 -8.14 16.48 26.97
CA SER A 161 -8.12 15.47 25.90
C SER A 161 -7.58 16.03 24.58
N ILE A 162 -6.86 17.15 24.64
CA ILE A 162 -6.32 17.85 23.47
C ILE A 162 -4.81 17.82 23.54
N CYS A 163 -4.16 17.60 22.40
CA CYS A 163 -2.71 17.74 22.34
C CYS A 163 -2.36 19.21 22.27
N GLN A 164 -1.79 19.75 23.36
CA GLN A 164 -1.53 21.17 23.48
C GLN A 164 -0.17 21.50 22.88
N ARG A 165 -0.13 22.56 22.06
CA ARG A 165 1.13 23.08 21.54
C ARG A 165 1.95 23.72 22.65
N ASN A 166 1.32 24.55 23.47
CA ASN A 166 2.02 25.37 24.44
C ASN A 166 1.60 24.94 25.85
N ALA A 167 2.58 24.74 26.71
CA ALA A 167 2.42 24.65 28.15
C ALA A 167 3.58 25.42 28.81
N PRO A 168 3.53 25.69 30.12
CA PRO A 168 4.69 26.24 30.82
C PRO A 168 5.94 25.40 30.51
N ASP A 169 7.01 26.07 30.09
CA ASP A 169 8.32 25.50 29.78
C ASP A 169 8.35 24.44 28.65
N PHE A 170 7.28 24.32 27.84
CA PHE A 170 7.18 23.38 26.72
C PHE A 170 6.57 24.05 25.47
N SER A 171 7.24 23.85 24.33
CA SER A 171 6.75 24.26 23.01
C SER A 171 6.71 23.06 22.07
N GLY A 172 5.52 22.76 21.57
CA GLY A 172 5.23 21.67 20.65
C GLY A 172 5.71 21.96 19.23
N ILE A 173 5.87 20.89 18.46
CA ILE A 173 6.45 20.92 17.13
C ILE A 173 5.41 20.45 16.12
N ASP A 174 5.38 21.12 14.96
CA ASP A 174 4.66 20.62 13.80
C ASP A 174 5.57 19.81 12.91
N VAL A 175 5.05 18.66 12.49
CA VAL A 175 5.65 17.83 11.45
C VAL A 175 4.64 17.63 10.32
N THR A 176 5.13 17.31 9.13
CA THR A 176 4.27 16.93 8.01
C THR A 176 4.38 15.43 7.79
N LEU A 177 3.26 14.73 7.92
CA LEU A 177 3.18 13.32 7.56
C LEU A 177 3.03 13.19 6.06
N SER A 178 4.02 12.59 5.40
CA SER A 178 3.95 12.24 3.97
C SER A 178 3.40 10.83 3.80
N VAL A 179 2.33 10.68 3.02
CA VAL A 179 1.70 9.39 2.70
C VAL A 179 1.91 9.07 1.23
N ARG A 180 2.32 7.83 0.92
CA ARG A 180 2.53 7.38 -0.47
C ARG A 180 2.06 5.95 -0.66
N ALA A 181 1.56 5.68 -1.86
CA ALA A 181 1.24 4.34 -2.34
C ALA A 181 1.54 4.22 -3.82
N THR A 182 1.84 3.01 -4.28
CA THR A 182 2.00 2.67 -5.68
C THR A 182 1.04 1.55 -6.02
N LEU A 183 0.01 1.88 -6.78
CA LEU A 183 -0.88 0.88 -7.32
C LEU A 183 -0.25 0.32 -8.60
N ILE A 184 0.12 -0.95 -8.57
CA ILE A 184 0.71 -1.66 -9.72
C ILE A 184 -0.41 -2.25 -10.60
N GLU A 185 -0.31 -2.09 -11.92
CA GLU A 185 -1.15 -2.87 -12.85
C GLU A 185 -0.75 -4.33 -12.65
N ALA A 186 -1.65 -5.17 -12.15
CA ALA A 186 -1.44 -6.60 -12.18
C ALA A 186 -2.68 -7.25 -12.79
N CYS A 187 -2.47 -7.98 -13.89
CA CYS A 187 -3.43 -8.99 -14.28
C CYS A 187 -3.17 -10.26 -13.48
N THR A 188 -4.23 -11.01 -13.18
CA THR A 188 -4.14 -12.28 -12.46
C THR A 188 -4.77 -13.39 -13.28
N LEU A 189 -4.17 -14.58 -13.25
CA LEU A 189 -4.79 -15.80 -13.75
C LEU A 189 -5.78 -16.31 -12.70
N GLY A 190 -6.98 -16.65 -13.16
CA GLY A 190 -8.00 -17.34 -12.38
C GLY A 190 -7.92 -18.85 -12.63
N THR A 191 -9.09 -19.49 -12.68
CA THR A 191 -9.19 -20.93 -13.01
C THR A 191 -8.70 -21.21 -14.43
N ILE A 192 -7.82 -22.21 -14.54
CA ILE A 192 -7.41 -22.82 -15.81
C ILE A 192 -8.08 -24.19 -15.85
N GLY A 193 -8.94 -24.42 -16.83
CA GLY A 193 -9.64 -25.68 -17.04
C GLY A 193 -8.83 -26.64 -17.89
N ASP A 194 -8.77 -27.89 -17.45
CA ASP A 194 -8.15 -28.98 -18.22
C ASP A 194 -8.90 -29.22 -19.54
N ILE A 195 -8.17 -29.71 -20.53
CA ILE A 195 -8.74 -30.18 -21.80
C ILE A 195 -8.74 -31.71 -21.71
N ASP A 196 -9.87 -32.27 -21.30
CA ASP A 196 -10.06 -33.71 -21.22
C ASP A 196 -10.71 -34.22 -22.51
N PHE A 197 -9.95 -35.02 -23.27
CA PHE A 197 -10.42 -35.66 -24.49
C PHE A 197 -11.33 -36.86 -24.20
N GLY A 198 -11.37 -37.37 -22.97
CA GLY A 198 -12.14 -38.55 -22.60
C GLY A 198 -11.61 -39.83 -23.23
N GLU A 199 -12.46 -40.86 -23.27
CA GLU A 199 -12.12 -42.17 -23.82
C GLU A 199 -12.49 -42.28 -25.30
N LEU A 200 -11.52 -42.64 -26.13
CA LEU A 200 -11.76 -42.94 -27.54
C LEU A 200 -12.29 -44.38 -27.70
N ALA A 201 -13.61 -44.55 -27.70
CA ALA A 201 -14.24 -45.85 -27.97
C ALA A 201 -14.47 -46.07 -29.48
N GLY A 202 -13.82 -47.09 -30.05
CA GLY A 202 -13.98 -47.53 -31.45
C GLY A 202 -12.99 -46.92 -32.45
N PHE A 203 -13.14 -47.25 -33.74
CA PHE A 203 -12.35 -46.72 -34.87
C PHE A 203 -12.72 -45.25 -35.18
N ARG A 204 -12.48 -44.35 -34.24
CA ARG A 204 -12.70 -42.91 -34.45
C ARG A 204 -11.37 -42.25 -34.78
N ASP A 205 -11.34 -41.53 -35.88
CA ASP A 205 -10.14 -40.83 -36.35
C ASP A 205 -10.04 -39.40 -35.79
N GLN A 206 -11.04 -38.95 -35.01
CA GLN A 206 -11.08 -37.60 -34.45
C GLN A 206 -11.83 -37.54 -33.10
N ILE A 207 -11.29 -36.75 -32.17
CA ILE A 207 -11.94 -36.41 -30.90
C ILE A 207 -11.69 -34.94 -30.55
N ASP A 208 -12.69 -34.30 -29.96
CA ASP A 208 -12.69 -32.87 -29.68
C ASP A 208 -12.96 -32.63 -28.20
N ALA A 209 -12.18 -31.73 -27.61
CA ALA A 209 -12.32 -31.28 -26.24
C ALA A 209 -12.21 -29.76 -26.15
N ALA A 210 -12.68 -29.20 -25.04
CA ALA A 210 -12.57 -27.78 -24.77
C ALA A 210 -12.26 -27.54 -23.29
N GLY A 211 -11.47 -26.50 -23.05
CA GLY A 211 -11.14 -25.95 -21.75
C GLY A 211 -11.21 -24.42 -21.80
N SER A 212 -10.71 -23.76 -20.77
CA SER A 212 -10.64 -22.30 -20.75
C SER A 212 -9.61 -21.77 -19.77
N VAL A 213 -9.16 -20.54 -20.01
CA VAL A 213 -8.32 -19.78 -19.09
C VAL A 213 -9.10 -18.56 -18.62
N GLN A 214 -9.30 -18.42 -17.31
CA GLN A 214 -9.83 -17.20 -16.74
C GLN A 214 -8.71 -16.24 -16.37
N LEU A 215 -8.94 -14.95 -16.59
CA LEU A 215 -8.04 -13.88 -16.18
C LEU A 215 -8.83 -12.66 -15.71
N VAL A 216 -8.25 -11.87 -14.80
CA VAL A 216 -8.78 -10.58 -14.39
C VAL A 216 -7.71 -9.52 -14.62
N CYS A 217 -8.03 -8.53 -15.44
CA CYS A 217 -7.17 -7.37 -15.70
C CYS A 217 -7.96 -6.08 -15.41
N PRO A 218 -7.29 -5.01 -14.92
CA PRO A 218 -7.89 -3.69 -14.80
C PRO A 218 -8.50 -3.20 -16.11
N PRO A 219 -9.56 -2.36 -16.09
CA PRO A 219 -10.18 -1.82 -17.29
C PRO A 219 -9.17 -1.15 -18.23
N ASN A 220 -9.23 -1.45 -19.53
CA ASN A 220 -8.35 -0.94 -20.58
C ASN A 220 -6.87 -1.37 -20.51
N ARG A 221 -6.47 -2.22 -19.56
CA ARG A 221 -5.12 -2.78 -19.56
C ARG A 221 -4.98 -3.82 -20.67
N GLY A 222 -4.10 -3.55 -21.62
CA GLY A 222 -3.69 -4.57 -22.60
C GLY A 222 -3.07 -5.77 -21.89
N TRP A 223 -3.46 -6.96 -22.29
CA TRP A 223 -2.87 -8.22 -21.82
C TRP A 223 -2.54 -9.12 -23.00
N THR A 224 -1.57 -10.02 -22.78
CA THR A 224 -1.24 -11.10 -23.71
C THR A 224 -1.34 -12.44 -23.00
N LEU A 225 -1.78 -13.48 -23.70
CA LEU A 225 -1.79 -14.85 -23.19
C LEU A 225 -1.09 -15.75 -24.20
N SER A 226 -0.02 -16.41 -23.81
CA SER A 226 0.70 -17.38 -24.65
C SER A 226 0.65 -18.79 -24.06
N PHE A 227 0.73 -19.76 -24.95
CA PHE A 227 0.71 -21.20 -24.63
C PHE A 227 1.98 -21.81 -25.22
N ASP A 228 2.80 -22.43 -24.39
CA ASP A 228 4.02 -23.09 -24.85
C ASP A 228 3.72 -24.39 -25.61
N GLY A 229 4.76 -25.16 -25.94
CA GLY A 229 4.63 -26.41 -26.69
C GLY A 229 4.18 -27.63 -25.88
N GLY A 230 4.06 -27.51 -24.57
CA GLY A 230 3.97 -28.66 -23.68
C GLY A 230 5.30 -29.41 -23.53
N ARG A 231 5.27 -30.53 -22.80
CA ARG A 231 6.45 -31.33 -22.45
C ARG A 231 7.02 -32.13 -23.61
N HIS A 232 6.20 -32.44 -24.61
CA HIS A 232 6.55 -33.38 -25.68
C HIS A 232 6.45 -32.78 -27.09
N ALA A 233 6.51 -31.45 -27.22
CA ALA A 233 6.45 -30.75 -28.50
C ALA A 233 7.48 -31.26 -29.54
N ALA A 234 7.13 -31.19 -30.82
CA ALA A 234 8.09 -31.28 -31.93
C ALA A 234 7.80 -30.21 -32.98
N GLY A 235 8.76 -29.30 -33.18
CA GLY A 235 8.57 -28.18 -34.10
C GLY A 235 7.39 -27.32 -33.67
N THR A 236 6.35 -27.26 -34.51
CA THR A 236 5.12 -26.49 -34.26
C THR A 236 3.95 -27.34 -33.75
N GLU A 237 4.17 -28.63 -33.48
CA GLU A 237 3.15 -29.58 -33.07
C GLU A 237 3.29 -29.97 -31.60
N ARG A 238 2.17 -29.92 -30.86
CA ARG A 238 2.09 -30.42 -29.48
C ARG A 238 1.72 -31.91 -29.51
N ARG A 239 2.22 -32.67 -28.54
CA ARG A 239 1.98 -34.11 -28.46
C ARG A 239 1.75 -34.53 -27.02
N MET A 240 0.78 -35.40 -26.81
CA MET A 240 0.60 -36.11 -25.54
C MET A 240 1.40 -37.41 -25.58
N GLN A 241 1.93 -37.83 -24.44
CA GLN A 241 2.72 -39.05 -24.30
C GLN A 241 2.09 -40.02 -23.30
N ASP A 242 2.12 -41.31 -23.60
CA ASP A 242 1.80 -42.37 -22.64
C ASP A 242 3.04 -42.85 -21.85
N ALA A 243 2.85 -43.82 -20.94
CA ALA A 243 3.94 -44.35 -20.12
C ALA A 243 5.03 -45.09 -20.92
N ASP A 244 4.69 -45.62 -22.10
CA ASP A 244 5.61 -46.38 -22.96
C ASP A 244 6.33 -45.49 -23.99
N GLY A 245 5.99 -44.19 -24.01
CA GLY A 245 6.62 -43.18 -24.85
C GLY A 245 5.93 -42.97 -26.20
N ASN A 246 4.78 -43.61 -26.45
CA ASN A 246 3.99 -43.38 -27.65
C ASN A 246 3.40 -41.97 -27.63
N LEU A 247 3.22 -41.36 -28.80
CA LEU A 247 2.86 -39.96 -28.94
C LEU A 247 1.56 -39.79 -29.74
N VAL A 248 0.70 -38.89 -29.27
CA VAL A 248 -0.53 -38.48 -29.96
C VAL A 248 -0.49 -36.97 -30.19
N PRO A 249 -0.47 -36.49 -31.44
CA PRO A 249 -0.43 -35.06 -31.73
C PRO A 249 -1.78 -34.39 -31.44
N TYR A 250 -1.72 -33.14 -31.03
CA TYR A 250 -2.89 -32.30 -30.83
C TYR A 250 -2.57 -30.83 -31.15
N ARG A 251 -3.63 -30.04 -31.32
CA ARG A 251 -3.54 -28.59 -31.53
C ARG A 251 -4.50 -27.89 -30.60
N LEU A 252 -4.28 -26.59 -30.38
CA LEU A 252 -5.14 -25.75 -29.56
C LEU A 252 -5.64 -24.59 -30.41
N TYR A 253 -6.93 -24.27 -30.30
CA TYR A 253 -7.62 -23.26 -31.09
C TYR A 253 -8.43 -22.32 -30.20
N ARG A 254 -8.65 -21.10 -30.69
CA ARG A 254 -9.40 -20.05 -29.98
C ARG A 254 -10.89 -20.09 -30.27
N ASP A 255 -11.25 -20.65 -31.41
CA ASP A 255 -12.62 -20.74 -31.90
C ASP A 255 -13.02 -22.20 -32.13
N ALA A 256 -14.31 -22.47 -31.97
CA ALA A 256 -14.87 -23.80 -32.18
C ALA A 256 -14.75 -24.29 -33.63
N ALA A 257 -14.63 -23.38 -34.61
CA ALA A 257 -14.45 -23.71 -36.02
C ALA A 257 -12.99 -24.06 -36.38
N ARG A 258 -12.05 -23.93 -35.43
CA ARG A 258 -10.62 -24.29 -35.56
C ARG A 258 -9.90 -23.52 -36.66
N THR A 259 -10.23 -22.24 -36.78
CA THR A 259 -9.66 -21.35 -37.80
C THR A 259 -8.52 -20.49 -37.24
N ASP A 260 -8.53 -20.21 -35.94
CA ASP A 260 -7.50 -19.46 -35.22
C ASP A 260 -6.78 -20.37 -34.22
N THR A 261 -5.51 -20.67 -34.50
CA THR A 261 -4.69 -21.59 -33.69
C THR A 261 -3.94 -20.83 -32.60
N PHE A 262 -3.91 -21.37 -31.38
CA PHE A 262 -2.88 -21.04 -30.40
C PHE A 262 -1.55 -21.68 -30.84
N ALA A 263 -0.82 -21.00 -31.72
CA ALA A 263 0.53 -21.42 -32.10
C ALA A 263 1.43 -21.59 -30.87
N ILE A 264 2.40 -22.51 -30.93
CA ILE A 264 3.42 -22.65 -29.90
C ILE A 264 4.14 -21.32 -29.74
N ASP A 265 4.19 -20.80 -28.52
CA ASP A 265 4.74 -19.49 -28.13
C ASP A 265 4.06 -18.29 -28.81
N GLY A 266 2.96 -18.53 -29.52
CA GLY A 266 2.07 -17.49 -30.03
C GLY A 266 1.26 -16.86 -28.90
N SER A 267 0.85 -15.60 -29.08
CA SER A 267 0.04 -14.88 -28.11
C SER A 267 -1.32 -14.46 -28.67
N VAL A 268 -2.35 -14.54 -27.82
CA VAL A 268 -3.55 -13.70 -27.97
C VAL A 268 -3.32 -12.38 -27.26
N THR A 269 -4.02 -11.35 -27.68
CA THR A 269 -4.10 -10.10 -26.94
C THR A 269 -5.56 -9.77 -26.63
N GLY A 270 -5.76 -8.99 -25.58
CA GLY A 270 -7.06 -8.42 -25.25
C GLY A 270 -6.92 -7.21 -24.34
N ALA A 271 -8.05 -6.61 -24.00
CA ALA A 271 -8.13 -5.51 -23.05
C ALA A 271 -8.87 -5.97 -21.79
N GLY A 272 -8.36 -5.56 -20.64
CA GLY A 272 -8.99 -5.79 -19.35
C GLY A 272 -10.32 -5.08 -19.24
N THR A 273 -11.25 -5.69 -18.52
CA THR A 273 -12.60 -5.13 -18.27
C THR A 273 -12.81 -4.73 -16.81
N GLY A 274 -11.87 -5.04 -15.92
CA GLY A 274 -12.05 -4.97 -14.47
C GLY A 274 -12.86 -6.12 -13.87
N ALA A 275 -13.33 -7.05 -14.70
CA ALA A 275 -14.04 -8.26 -14.29
C ALA A 275 -13.35 -9.52 -14.84
N ALA A 276 -13.79 -10.70 -14.40
CA ALA A 276 -13.30 -11.97 -14.91
C ALA A 276 -13.62 -12.14 -16.40
N GLN A 277 -12.58 -12.43 -17.19
CA GLN A 277 -12.65 -12.71 -18.62
C GLN A 277 -12.25 -14.15 -18.86
N THR A 278 -12.99 -14.85 -19.72
CA THR A 278 -12.73 -16.26 -20.06
C THR A 278 -12.23 -16.34 -21.49
N VAL A 279 -11.05 -16.94 -21.68
CA VAL A 279 -10.48 -17.28 -22.98
C VAL A 279 -10.76 -18.76 -23.24
N PRO A 280 -11.66 -19.13 -24.16
CA PRO A 280 -11.92 -20.53 -24.49
C PRO A 280 -10.73 -21.14 -25.24
N VAL A 281 -10.49 -22.42 -25.00
CA VAL A 281 -9.43 -23.20 -25.66
C VAL A 281 -10.05 -24.49 -26.19
N TYR A 282 -9.95 -24.72 -27.49
CA TYR A 282 -10.47 -25.91 -28.15
C TYR A 282 -9.32 -26.80 -28.58
N GLY A 283 -9.31 -28.05 -28.12
CA GLY A 283 -8.31 -29.05 -28.49
C GLY A 283 -8.96 -30.14 -29.34
N PRO A 284 -8.73 -30.17 -30.67
CA PRO A 284 -8.99 -31.35 -31.47
C PRO A 284 -7.76 -32.25 -31.51
N VAL A 285 -8.00 -33.55 -31.55
CA VAL A 285 -7.03 -34.59 -31.84
C VAL A 285 -7.50 -35.30 -33.11
N GLU A 286 -6.67 -35.24 -34.16
CA GLU A 286 -6.86 -35.96 -35.41
C GLU A 286 -5.84 -37.11 -35.45
N ILE A 287 -6.33 -38.33 -35.54
CA ILE A 287 -5.53 -39.55 -35.45
C ILE A 287 -5.41 -40.15 -36.85
N GLY A 288 -4.23 -40.06 -37.46
CA GLY A 288 -3.95 -40.69 -38.75
C GLY A 288 -3.79 -42.22 -38.68
N ALA A 289 -3.46 -42.76 -37.50
CA ALA A 289 -3.39 -44.18 -37.21
C ALA A 289 -3.64 -44.42 -35.71
N LEU A 290 -4.45 -45.42 -35.37
CA LEU A 290 -4.82 -45.71 -33.98
C LEU A 290 -3.56 -45.93 -33.12
N PRO A 291 -3.34 -45.10 -32.08
CA PRO A 291 -2.24 -45.30 -31.14
C PRO A 291 -2.50 -46.56 -30.29
N PRO A 292 -1.46 -47.13 -29.65
CA PRO A 292 -1.63 -48.16 -28.64
C PRO A 292 -2.63 -47.76 -27.55
N VAL A 293 -3.25 -48.75 -26.93
CA VAL A 293 -4.15 -48.51 -25.78
C VAL A 293 -3.31 -47.98 -24.62
N GLY A 294 -3.62 -46.77 -24.15
CA GLY A 294 -2.89 -46.12 -23.07
C GLY A 294 -3.52 -44.79 -22.68
N GLN A 295 -3.06 -44.24 -21.56
CA GLN A 295 -3.40 -42.89 -21.13
C GLN A 295 -2.33 -41.92 -21.64
N TYR A 296 -2.75 -40.95 -22.45
CA TYR A 296 -1.87 -39.94 -23.03
C TYR A 296 -2.07 -38.62 -22.30
N SER A 297 -0.99 -37.96 -21.89
CA SER A 297 -1.05 -36.65 -21.23
C SER A 297 0.04 -35.71 -21.72
N ASP A 298 -0.19 -34.41 -21.56
CA ASP A 298 0.79 -33.34 -21.78
C ASP A 298 0.56 -32.23 -20.74
N PHE A 299 1.56 -31.36 -20.54
CA PHE A 299 1.45 -30.21 -19.63
C PHE A 299 1.90 -28.94 -20.35
N VAL A 300 0.93 -28.10 -20.71
CA VAL A 300 1.16 -26.82 -21.39
C VAL A 300 1.24 -25.69 -20.38
N VAL A 301 2.29 -24.87 -20.47
CA VAL A 301 2.43 -23.66 -19.65
C VAL A 301 1.71 -22.50 -20.32
N VAL A 302 0.83 -21.86 -19.55
CA VAL A 302 0.14 -20.63 -19.95
C VAL A 302 0.85 -19.44 -19.30
N THR A 303 1.24 -18.45 -20.11
CA THR A 303 1.89 -17.23 -19.64
C THR A 303 1.01 -16.02 -19.89
N LEU A 304 0.70 -15.26 -18.84
CA LEU A 304 -0.03 -14.00 -18.90
C LEU A 304 0.96 -12.83 -18.84
N GLY A 305 1.01 -12.01 -19.90
CA GLY A 305 1.77 -10.76 -19.96
C GLY A 305 0.86 -9.53 -19.89
N PHE A 306 1.35 -8.42 -19.33
CA PHE A 306 0.61 -7.16 -19.24
C PHE A 306 1.54 -5.95 -19.15
#